data_AF-A0A9P0YK22-F1
#
_entry.id   AF-A0A9P0YK22-F1
#
_cell.length_a   1.000
_cell.length_b   1.000
_cell.length_c   1.000
_cell.angle_alpha   90.00
_cell.angle_beta   90.00
_cell.angle_gamma   90.00
#
_symmetry.space_group_name_H-M   'P 1'
#
loop_
_entity.id
_entity.type
_entity.pdbx_description
1 polymer ?
#
loop_
_entity_poly.entity_id
_entity_poly.type
_entity_poly.pdbx_seq_one_letter_code
_entity_poly.pdbx_strand_id
1 'polypeptide(L)'
;MKEMCSNMVCSSHTRTTLVVCPPTVLSVWITQLEEHTKVGSLKVYMYHGSKRTKDANVLQQYDLVLTTYNTLAKEHELLDSPTKLIEWWRVVLDEAHVIKNEDSKQ
;
A
#
# COMPACT_ATOMS: atom_id res chain seq x y z
N MET A 1 42.57 0.05 -4.35
CA MET A 1 42.16 0.42 -5.72
C MET A 1 41.40 -0.78 -6.27
N LYS A 2 40.07 -0.63 -6.38
CA LYS A 2 39.05 -1.43 -7.09
C LYS A 2 39.17 -2.97 -7.12
N GLU A 3 38.17 -3.66 -6.57
CA GLU A 3 37.13 -4.41 -7.33
C GLU A 3 36.27 -5.23 -6.34
N MET A 4 35.02 -4.81 -6.13
CA MET A 4 33.82 -5.49 -6.64
C MET A 4 33.52 -6.84 -5.96
N CYS A 5 33.11 -6.79 -4.69
CA CYS A 5 32.15 -7.77 -4.20
C CYS A 5 30.76 -7.37 -4.75
N SER A 6 30.40 -8.10 -5.79
CA SER A 6 29.10 -8.19 -6.44
C SER A 6 27.91 -7.95 -5.51
N ASN A 7 27.07 -6.98 -5.90
CA ASN A 7 25.64 -6.83 -5.61
C ASN A 7 25.06 -7.82 -4.59
N MET A 8 25.22 -7.51 -3.31
CA MET A 8 24.29 -8.01 -2.32
C MET A 8 23.02 -7.16 -2.42
N VAL A 9 22.15 -7.50 -3.37
CA VAL A 9 20.72 -7.24 -3.18
C VAL A 9 20.35 -8.16 -2.02
N CYS A 10 20.47 -7.65 -0.80
CA CYS A 10 19.74 -8.23 0.31
C CYS A 10 18.28 -8.05 -0.11
N SER A 11 17.65 -9.11 -0.60
CA SER A 11 16.22 -9.13 -0.90
C SER A 11 15.49 -9.02 0.45
N SER A 12 15.49 -7.81 1.01
CA SER A 12 14.66 -7.47 2.15
C SER A 12 13.25 -7.37 1.60
N HIS A 13 12.61 -8.53 1.43
CA HIS A 13 11.19 -8.60 1.14
C HIS A 13 10.50 -7.73 2.19
N THR A 14 9.88 -6.65 1.73
CA THR A 14 9.17 -5.76 2.64
C THR A 14 8.02 -6.54 3.24
N ARG A 15 7.74 -6.36 4.53
CA ARG A 15 6.57 -7.00 5.18
C ARG A 15 5.32 -6.14 5.05
N THR A 16 5.32 -5.19 4.12
CA THR A 16 4.25 -4.22 3.93
C THR A 16 3.06 -4.87 3.24
N THR A 17 1.90 -4.79 3.88
CA THR A 17 0.61 -5.27 3.34
C THR A 17 -0.18 -4.10 2.77
N LEU A 18 -0.62 -4.22 1.51
CA LEU A 18 -1.55 -3.29 0.89
C LEU A 18 -2.99 -3.72 1.18
N VAL A 19 -3.79 -2.80 1.71
CA VAL A 19 -5.24 -3.00 1.87
C VAL A 19 -5.96 -2.02 0.94
N VAL A 20 -6.83 -2.55 0.09
CA VAL A 20 -7.65 -1.77 -0.84
C VAL A 20 -9.10 -1.91 -0.39
N CYS A 21 -9.74 -0.80 -0.03
CA CYS A 21 -11.11 -0.79 0.47
C CYS A 21 -11.91 0.42 -0.04
N PRO A 22 -13.24 0.43 0.06
CA PRO A 22 -14.04 1.62 -0.22
C PRO A 22 -13.64 2.79 0.70
N PRO A 23 -13.72 4.06 0.22
CA PRO A 23 -13.35 5.23 1.02
C PRO A 23 -14.07 5.32 2.38
N THR A 24 -15.32 4.84 2.44
CA THR A 24 -16.15 4.83 3.65
C THR A 24 -15.62 3.89 4.73
N VAL A 25 -14.84 2.88 4.37
CA VAL A 25 -14.32 1.85 5.30
C VAL A 25 -12.90 2.19 5.77
N LEU A 26 -12.19 3.13 5.12
CA LEU A 26 -10.83 3.53 5.53
C LEU A 26 -10.75 3.96 7.00
N SER A 27 -11.68 4.82 7.45
CA SER A 27 -11.71 5.27 8.85
C SER A 27 -12.03 4.11 9.80
N VAL A 28 -12.91 3.20 9.39
CA VAL A 28 -13.25 2.00 10.17
C VAL A 28 -12.02 1.11 10.35
N TRP A 29 -11.22 0.90 9.29
CA TRP A 29 -9.96 0.16 9.39
C TRP A 29 -9.02 0.75 10.44
N ILE A 30 -8.86 2.07 10.47
CA ILE A 30 -8.01 2.74 11.47
C ILE A 30 -8.55 2.50 12.88
N THR A 31 -9.83 2.74 13.11
CA THR A 31 -10.47 2.52 14.43
C THR A 31 -10.32 1.06 14.88
N GLN A 32 -10.58 0.10 14.00
CA GLN A 32 -10.48 -1.32 14.34
C GLN A 32 -9.05 -1.76 14.63
N LEU A 33 -8.05 -1.23 13.91
CA LEU A 33 -6.64 -1.47 14.21
C LEU A 33 -6.25 -0.90 15.58
N GLU A 34 -6.72 0.30 15.92
CA GLU A 34 -6.46 0.91 17.23
C GLU A 34 -7.12 0.13 18.38
N GLU A 35 -8.34 -0.37 18.18
CA GLU A 35 -9.10 -1.12 19.20
C GLU A 35 -8.58 -2.55 19.43
N HIS A 36 -8.10 -3.21 18.36
CA HIS A 36 -7.82 -4.66 18.40
C HIS A 36 -6.32 -4.99 18.34
N THR A 37 -5.45 -3.99 18.26
CA THR A 37 -4.00 -4.20 18.27
C THR A 37 -3.33 -3.43 19.41
N LYS A 38 -2.13 -3.85 19.78
CA LYS A 38 -1.35 -3.13 20.79
C LYS A 38 -0.92 -1.79 20.20
N VAL A 39 -1.10 -0.70 20.95
CA VAL A 39 -0.65 0.63 20.54
C VAL A 39 0.82 0.59 20.13
N GLY A 40 1.12 1.12 18.94
CA GLY A 40 2.48 1.15 18.37
C GLY A 40 2.99 -0.18 17.80
N SER A 41 2.18 -1.25 17.80
CA SER A 41 2.58 -2.55 17.23
C SER A 41 2.51 -2.61 15.70
N LEU A 42 1.76 -1.69 15.09
CA LEU A 42 1.63 -1.58 13.63
C LEU A 42 1.84 -0.13 13.20
N LYS A 43 2.68 0.07 12.19
CA LYS A 43 2.81 1.32 11.47
C LYS A 43 1.85 1.31 10.29
N VAL A 44 0.87 2.20 10.32
CA VAL A 44 -0.16 2.31 9.27
C VAL A 44 0.01 3.61 8.49
N TYR A 45 -0.02 3.53 7.17
CA TYR A 45 -0.03 4.69 6.27
C TYR A 45 -1.37 4.76 5.52
N MET A 46 -2.03 5.92 5.59
CA MET A 46 -3.22 6.19 4.80
C MET A 46 -2.84 6.75 3.43
N TYR A 47 -2.81 5.90 2.41
CA TYR A 47 -2.51 6.24 1.03
C TYR A 47 -3.78 6.68 0.28
N HIS A 48 -4.29 7.85 0.65
CA HIS A 48 -5.48 8.46 0.06
C HIS A 48 -5.36 10.00 0.00
N GLY A 49 -6.13 10.65 -0.89
CA GLY A 49 -6.16 12.12 -1.02
C GLY A 49 -4.95 12.72 -1.73
N SER A 50 -4.80 14.05 -1.72
CA SER A 50 -3.76 14.76 -2.49
C SER A 50 -2.38 14.80 -1.84
N LYS A 51 -2.27 14.44 -0.55
CA LYS A 51 -1.03 14.52 0.25
C LYS A 51 -0.26 13.20 0.33
N ARG A 52 -0.52 12.27 -0.60
CA ARG A 52 0.16 10.97 -0.67
C ARG A 52 1.63 11.17 -1.04
N THR A 53 2.51 10.37 -0.44
CA THR A 53 3.92 10.31 -0.85
C THR A 53 4.03 9.78 -2.29
N LYS A 54 5.05 10.26 -3.01
CA LYS A 54 5.48 9.72 -4.30
C LYS A 54 6.73 8.85 -4.18
N ASP A 55 7.21 8.63 -2.96
CA ASP A 55 8.38 7.81 -2.68
C ASP A 55 7.96 6.43 -2.17
N ALA A 56 8.28 5.40 -2.96
CA ALA A 56 8.03 4.01 -2.61
C ALA A 56 8.78 3.58 -1.35
N ASN A 57 9.97 4.14 -1.09
CA ASN A 57 10.76 3.79 0.10
C ASN A 57 10.11 4.28 1.39
N VAL A 58 9.29 5.33 1.32
CA VAL A 58 8.50 5.80 2.47
C VAL A 58 7.41 4.77 2.78
N LEU A 59 6.69 4.26 1.79
CA LEU A 59 5.63 3.28 2.00
C LEU A 59 6.14 1.95 2.55
N GLN A 60 7.32 1.51 2.11
CA GLN A 60 7.97 0.28 2.58
C GLN A 60 8.37 0.31 4.07
N GLN A 61 8.35 1.48 4.72
CA GLN A 61 8.63 1.61 6.16
C GLN A 61 7.41 1.29 7.05
N TYR A 62 6.24 1.11 6.44
CA TYR A 62 4.98 0.82 7.12
C TYR A 62 4.64 -0.66 7.03
N ASP A 63 3.94 -1.18 8.04
CA ASP A 63 3.43 -2.55 8.05
C ASP A 63 2.15 -2.65 7.20
N LEU A 64 1.34 -1.59 7.21
CA LEU A 64 0.08 -1.50 6.48
C LEU A 64 0.01 -0.20 5.67
N VAL A 65 -0.39 -0.33 4.41
CA VAL A 65 -0.75 0.79 3.54
C VAL A 65 -2.22 0.63 3.17
N LEU A 66 -3.06 1.57 3.61
CA LEU A 66 -4.49 1.56 3.32
C LEU A 66 -4.77 2.50 2.13
N THR A 67 -5.45 2.00 1.11
CA THR A 67 -5.81 2.79 -0.07
C THR A 67 -7.22 2.46 -0.56
N THR A 68 -7.67 3.19 -1.59
CA THR A 68 -8.97 2.97 -2.23
C THR A 68 -8.81 2.48 -3.65
N TYR A 69 -9.84 1.78 -4.16
CA TYR A 69 -9.88 1.34 -5.55
C TYR A 69 -9.62 2.48 -6.54
N ASN A 70 -10.28 3.63 -6.37
CA ASN A 70 -10.08 4.79 -7.26
C ASN A 70 -8.67 5.39 -7.14
N THR A 71 -8.07 5.34 -5.95
CA THR A 71 -6.69 5.79 -5.78
C THR A 71 -5.75 4.87 -6.54
N LEU A 72 -5.90 3.56 -6.36
CA LEU A 72 -5.08 2.56 -7.04
C LEU A 72 -5.28 2.60 -8.57
N ALA A 73 -6.49 2.83 -9.05
CA ALA A 73 -6.79 2.99 -10.47
C ALA A 73 -6.05 4.21 -11.08
N LYS A 74 -6.03 5.35 -10.37
CA LYS A 74 -5.27 6.54 -10.80
C LYS A 74 -3.76 6.30 -10.77
N GLU A 75 -3.27 5.63 -9.73
CA GLU A 75 -1.86 5.22 -9.64
C GLU A 75 -1.47 4.26 -10.77
N HIS A 76 -2.39 3.40 -11.21
CA HIS A 76 -2.17 2.50 -12.33
C HIS A 76 -1.94 3.24 -13.67
N GLU A 77 -2.42 4.47 -13.83
CA GLU A 77 -2.14 5.28 -15.02
C GLU A 77 -0.73 5.91 -15.00
N LEU A 78 -0.08 5.99 -13.83
CA LEU A 78 1.26 6.56 -13.68
C LEU A 78 2.33 5.49 -13.93
N LEU A 79 3.36 5.82 -14.71
CA LEU A 79 4.48 4.91 -14.99
C LEU A 79 5.25 4.58 -13.70
N ASP A 80 5.66 5.62 -12.97
CA ASP A 80 6.49 5.52 -11.77
C ASP A 80 5.67 5.62 -10.48
N SER A 81 4.49 5.00 -10.45
CA SER A 81 3.68 4.98 -9.22
C SER A 81 4.41 4.23 -8.10
N PRO A 82 4.44 4.78 -6.87
CA PRO A 82 4.94 4.06 -5.70
C PRO A 82 4.31 2.69 -5.52
N THR A 83 3.03 2.54 -5.89
CA THR A 83 2.29 1.28 -5.72
C THR A 83 2.73 0.19 -6.69
N LYS A 84 3.35 0.55 -7.82
CA LYS A 84 3.93 -0.38 -8.80
C LYS A 84 5.39 -0.72 -8.53
N LEU A 85 6.10 0.18 -7.84
CA LEU A 85 7.52 0.03 -7.52
C LEU A 85 7.77 -0.85 -6.29
N ILE A 86 6.71 -1.24 -5.57
CA ILE A 86 6.80 -2.04 -4.34
C ILE A 86 6.35 -3.46 -4.63
N GLU A 87 7.17 -4.43 -4.25
CA GLU A 87 6.76 -5.82 -4.12
C GLU A 87 6.03 -5.99 -2.78
N TRP A 88 4.69 -6.06 -2.85
CA TRP A 88 3.84 -6.17 -1.67
C TRP A 88 3.92 -7.57 -1.06
N TRP A 89 4.06 -7.63 0.27
CA TRP A 89 4.01 -8.91 1.01
C TRP A 89 2.66 -9.60 0.87
N ARG A 90 1.59 -8.79 0.91
CA ARG A 90 0.21 -9.24 0.83
C ARG A 90 -0.63 -8.10 0.27
N VAL A 91 -1.63 -8.46 -0.53
CA VAL A 91 -2.70 -7.56 -0.96
C VAL A 91 -4.03 -8.08 -0.40
N VAL A 92 -4.79 -7.21 0.26
CA VAL A 92 -6.13 -7.50 0.79
C VAL A 92 -7.12 -6.62 0.05
N LEU A 93 -8.10 -7.24 -0.60
CA LEU A 93 -9.18 -6.56 -1.31
C LEU A 93 -10.46 -6.66 -0.47
N ASP A 94 -10.80 -5.57 0.20
CA ASP A 94 -12.00 -5.46 1.01
C ASP A 94 -13.19 -5.07 0.11
N GLU A 95 -14.35 -5.65 0.38
CA GLU A 95 -15.54 -5.54 -0.48
C GLU A 95 -15.23 -5.78 -1.97
N ALA A 96 -14.47 -6.84 -2.28
CA ALA A 96 -14.02 -7.16 -3.63
C ALA A 96 -15.17 -7.39 -4.64
N HIS A 97 -16.43 -7.45 -4.21
CA HIS A 97 -17.56 -7.41 -5.12
C HIS A 97 -17.67 -6.06 -5.88
N VAL A 98 -17.08 -4.97 -5.35
CA VAL A 98 -17.05 -3.63 -5.96
C VAL A 98 -16.32 -3.62 -7.31
N ILE A 99 -15.36 -4.53 -7.53
CA ILE A 99 -14.56 -4.61 -8.77
C ILE A 99 -15.16 -5.53 -9.85
N LYS A 100 -16.39 -6.02 -9.68
CA LYS A 100 -17.00 -7.02 -10.60
C LYS A 100 -17.53 -6.47 -11.94
N ASN A 101 -17.36 -5.18 -12.25
CA ASN A 101 -17.76 -4.63 -13.55
C ASN A 101 -16.55 -4.22 -14.38
N GLU A 102 -16.30 -4.93 -15.48
CA GLU A 102 -15.23 -4.63 -16.46
C GLU A 102 -15.36 -3.22 -17.08
N ASP A 103 -16.56 -2.63 -17.05
CA ASP A 103 -16.86 -1.30 -17.61
C ASP A 103 -16.80 -0.13 -16.62
N SER A 104 -16.58 -0.38 -15.32
CA SER A 104 -16.70 0.67 -14.31
C SER A 104 -15.37 1.36 -14.02
N LYS A 105 -15.10 2.46 -14.75
CA LYS A 105 -14.24 3.53 -14.20
C LYS A 105 -15.03 4.25 -13.11
N GLN A 106 -14.61 4.13 -11.85
CA GLN A 106 -15.14 4.96 -10.75
C GLN A 106 -14.43 6.30 -10.64
#